data_AF-A0A530QJQ0-F1
#
_entry.id   AF-A0A530QJQ0-F1
#
_cell.length_a   1.000
_cell.length_b   1.000
_cell.length_c   1.000
_cell.angle_alpha   90.00
_cell.angle_beta   90.00
_cell.angle_gamma   90.00
#
_symmetry.space_group_name_H-M   'P 1'
#
loop_
_entity.id
_entity.type
_entity.pdbx_description
1 polymer ?
#
loop_
_entity_poly.entity_id
_entity_poly.type
_entity_poly.pdbx_seq_one_letter_code
_entity_poly.pdbx_strand_id
1 'polypeptide(L)'
;MEFVTTREVLRTIYKTPRPTDGSIRKELKALDGHSRSFIGKSPFVLIGSSDGAGNADVTPKGDRPGFAAVLDEKTIAIPDRPGNNRLDTLENILLNPSVGLLFLIPGMNETLRVNGDARITVDAALRERLAVDGKEPQSVVLV
;
A
#
# COMPACT_ATOMS: atom_id res chain seq x y z
N MET A 1 33.62 -5.54 -1.76
CA MET A 1 32.45 -6.23 -1.17
C MET A 1 32.08 -7.38 -2.09
N GLU A 2 31.77 -8.55 -1.55
CA GLU A 2 31.28 -9.68 -2.34
C GLU A 2 29.75 -9.58 -2.45
N PHE A 3 29.21 -9.77 -3.65
CA PHE A 3 27.78 -9.62 -3.92
C PHE A 3 27.17 -10.96 -4.35
N VAL A 4 25.99 -11.28 -3.80
CA VAL A 4 25.19 -12.43 -4.24
C VAL A 4 24.39 -12.02 -5.47
N THR A 5 24.65 -12.66 -6.61
CA THR A 5 24.08 -12.27 -7.91
C THR A 5 23.04 -13.24 -8.46
N THR A 6 22.81 -14.38 -7.79
CA THR A 6 21.85 -15.39 -8.23
C THR A 6 20.95 -15.85 -7.09
N ARG A 7 19.74 -16.29 -7.46
CA ARG A 7 18.76 -16.82 -6.51
C ARG A 7 19.25 -18.11 -5.86
N GLU A 8 19.98 -18.92 -6.62
CA GLU A 8 20.52 -20.21 -6.19
C GLU A 8 21.51 -20.00 -5.05
N VAL A 9 22.49 -19.11 -5.24
CA VAL A 9 23.48 -18.76 -4.20
C VAL A 9 22.80 -18.12 -2.99
N LEU A 10 21.81 -17.24 -3.20
CA LEU A 10 21.06 -16.66 -2.08
C LEU A 10 20.43 -17.75 -1.21
N ARG A 11 19.86 -18.78 -1.82
CA ARG A 11 19.17 -19.86 -1.10
C ARG A 11 20.12 -20.79 -0.36
N THR A 12 21.41 -20.85 -0.69
CA THR A 12 22.39 -21.66 0.06
C THR A 12 22.87 -20.98 1.35
N ILE A 13 22.73 -19.66 1.45
CA ILE A 13 23.20 -18.88 2.62
C ILE A 13 22.27 -19.09 3.83
N TYR A 14 20.98 -19.34 3.61
CA TYR A 14 20.00 -19.49 4.68
C TYR A 14 19.69 -20.96 4.97
N LYS A 15 19.76 -21.36 6.25
CA LYS A 15 19.53 -22.74 6.72
C LYS A 15 18.16 -23.31 6.31
N THR A 16 17.13 -22.47 6.32
CA THR A 16 15.76 -22.84 5.96
C THR A 16 15.17 -21.76 5.04
N PRO A 17 15.41 -21.80 3.72
CA PRO A 17 14.98 -20.77 2.78
C PRO A 17 13.50 -20.94 2.38
N ARG A 18 12.65 -21.11 3.40
CA ARG A 18 11.19 -21.22 3.33
C ARG A 18 10.58 -20.50 4.55
N PRO A 19 9.51 -19.71 4.36
CA PRO A 19 8.77 -19.13 5.48
C PRO A 19 8.25 -20.21 6.43
N THR A 20 8.13 -19.90 7.72
CA THR A 20 7.50 -20.80 8.68
C THR A 20 6.00 -20.93 8.40
N ASP A 21 5.38 -22.05 8.78
CA ASP A 21 3.93 -22.26 8.63
C ASP A 21 3.11 -21.12 9.25
N GLY A 22 3.54 -20.62 10.41
CA GLY A 22 2.91 -19.48 11.07
C GLY A 22 2.99 -18.17 10.27
N SER A 23 4.03 -17.99 9.46
CA SER A 23 4.15 -16.83 8.54
C SER A 23 3.23 -16.99 7.35
N ILE A 24 3.15 -18.18 6.77
CA ILE A 24 2.28 -18.50 5.62
C ILE A 24 0.82 -18.35 6.01
N ARG A 25 0.41 -18.83 7.19
CA ARG A 25 -0.99 -18.73 7.66
C ARG A 25 -1.46 -17.30 7.89
N LYS A 26 -0.54 -16.35 8.08
CA LYS A 26 -0.85 -14.92 8.23
C LYS A 26 -0.95 -14.19 6.90
N GLU A 27 -0.62 -14.85 5.79
CA GLU A 27 -0.79 -14.32 4.44
C GLU A 27 -2.22 -14.61 3.97
N LEU A 28 -3.04 -13.58 3.91
CA LEU A 28 -4.44 -13.68 3.53
C LEU A 28 -4.64 -13.21 2.08
N LYS A 29 -5.55 -13.87 1.35
CA LYS A 29 -5.91 -13.50 -0.03
C LYS A 29 -6.97 -12.39 -0.13
N ALA A 30 -7.51 -11.99 1.01
CA ALA A 30 -8.59 -11.02 1.14
C ALA A 30 -8.48 -10.33 2.50
N LEU A 31 -9.03 -9.11 2.59
CA LEU A 31 -9.06 -8.30 3.79
C LEU A 31 -10.08 -8.87 4.78
N ASP A 32 -9.58 -9.54 5.80
CA ASP A 32 -10.38 -10.03 6.91
C ASP A 32 -10.79 -8.90 7.88
N GLY A 33 -11.63 -9.23 8.88
CA GLY A 33 -12.10 -8.25 9.85
C GLY A 33 -10.97 -7.53 10.59
N HIS A 34 -9.86 -8.23 10.89
CA HIS A 34 -8.71 -7.63 11.54
C HIS A 34 -8.01 -6.61 10.63
N SER A 35 -7.72 -6.99 9.38
CA SER A 35 -7.08 -6.11 8.39
C SER A 35 -7.90 -4.85 8.14
N ARG A 36 -9.23 -4.99 8.00
CA ARG A 36 -10.15 -3.85 7.82
C ARG A 36 -10.15 -2.92 9.03
N SER A 37 -10.14 -3.48 10.24
CA SER A 37 -10.04 -2.70 11.49
C SER A 37 -8.71 -1.96 11.61
N PHE A 38 -7.62 -2.63 11.20
CA PHE A 38 -6.28 -2.05 11.23
C PHE A 38 -6.16 -0.87 10.25
N ILE A 39 -6.60 -1.04 9.00
CA ILE A 39 -6.64 0.04 7.99
C ILE A 39 -7.47 1.22 8.50
N GLY A 40 -8.68 0.94 9.03
CA GLY A 40 -9.57 1.98 9.57
C GLY A 40 -8.99 2.76 10.76
N LYS A 41 -7.99 2.22 11.46
CA LYS A 41 -7.29 2.89 12.59
C LYS A 41 -5.96 3.50 12.20
N SER A 42 -5.47 3.25 10.99
CA SER A 42 -4.17 3.72 10.54
C SER A 42 -4.25 5.18 10.08
N PRO A 43 -3.54 6.12 10.74
CA PRO A 43 -3.42 7.50 10.26
C PRO A 43 -2.35 7.64 9.17
N PHE A 44 -1.66 6.56 8.80
CA PHE A 44 -0.49 6.63 7.93
C PHE A 44 -0.31 5.35 7.11
N VAL A 45 0.01 5.53 5.82
CA VAL A 45 0.37 4.45 4.90
C VAL A 45 1.58 4.88 4.07
N LEU A 46 2.49 3.94 3.82
CA LEU A 46 3.55 4.09 2.83
C LEU A 46 3.14 3.32 1.57
N ILE A 47 3.30 3.93 0.41
CA ILE A 47 3.06 3.32 -0.90
C ILE A 47 4.41 3.15 -1.58
N GLY A 48 4.89 1.91 -1.65
CA GLY A 48 6.04 1.54 -2.47
C GLY A 48 5.60 1.31 -3.90
N SER A 49 6.26 2.02 -4.83
CA SER A 49 5.99 1.92 -6.26
C SER A 49 7.31 1.94 -7.04
N SER A 50 7.25 1.59 -8.33
CA SER A 50 8.41 1.70 -9.21
C SER A 50 7.97 2.02 -10.62
N ASP A 51 8.80 2.73 -11.36
CA ASP A 51 8.58 2.94 -12.79
C ASP A 51 8.78 1.66 -13.62
N GLY A 52 8.57 1.76 -14.93
CA GLY A 52 8.78 0.64 -15.87
C GLY A 52 10.25 0.22 -16.06
N ALA A 53 11.20 1.02 -15.57
CA ALA A 53 12.64 0.71 -15.61
C ALA A 53 13.15 0.10 -14.29
N GLY A 54 12.29 0.00 -13.27
CA GLY A 54 12.63 -0.54 -11.95
C GLY A 54 13.22 0.49 -10.99
N ASN A 55 13.16 1.79 -11.29
CA ASN A 55 13.47 2.83 -10.31
C ASN A 55 12.33 2.90 -9.31
N ALA A 56 12.62 2.61 -8.04
CA ALA A 56 11.61 2.53 -6.98
C ALA A 56 11.59 3.78 -6.10
N ASP A 57 10.40 4.15 -5.64
CA ASP A 57 10.19 5.15 -4.61
C ASP A 57 9.19 4.68 -3.54
N VAL A 58 9.11 5.45 -2.46
CA VAL A 58 8.11 5.25 -1.40
C VAL A 58 7.47 6.59 -1.07
N THR A 59 6.18 6.72 -1.30
CA THR A 59 5.41 7.91 -0.93
C THR A 59 4.67 7.69 0.39
N PRO A 60 4.90 8.53 1.42
CA PRO A 60 4.07 8.56 2.62
C PRO A 60 2.76 9.30 2.35
N LYS A 61 1.64 8.72 2.79
CA LYS A 61 0.33 9.38 2.86
C LYS A 61 -0.16 9.31 4.31
N GLY A 62 -0.50 10.47 4.88
CA GLY A 62 -0.97 10.59 6.25
C GLY A 62 -2.19 11.50 6.35
N ASP A 63 -3.13 11.13 7.21
CA ASP A 63 -4.37 11.85 7.48
C ASP A 63 -4.98 11.31 8.79
N ARG A 64 -6.19 11.73 9.16
CA ARG A 64 -6.93 11.16 10.29
C ARG A 64 -7.16 9.65 10.10
N PRO A 65 -7.16 8.84 11.18
CA PRO A 65 -7.52 7.43 11.10
C PRO A 65 -8.80 7.20 10.31
N GLY A 66 -8.77 6.25 9.38
CA GLY A 66 -9.90 5.90 8.53
C GLY A 66 -9.96 6.64 7.19
N PHE A 67 -8.94 7.45 6.85
CA PHE A 67 -8.88 8.11 5.54
C PHE A 67 -8.74 7.13 4.37
N ALA A 68 -8.01 6.03 4.56
CA ALA A 68 -7.99 4.91 3.63
C ALA A 68 -9.25 4.07 3.84
N ALA A 69 -10.12 4.04 2.84
CA ALA A 69 -11.41 3.37 2.92
C ALA A 69 -11.34 1.97 2.31
N VAL A 70 -11.71 0.94 3.06
CA VAL A 70 -11.92 -0.39 2.49
C VAL A 70 -13.27 -0.43 1.78
N LEU A 71 -13.27 -0.59 0.46
CA LEU A 71 -14.48 -0.62 -0.36
C LEU A 71 -15.13 -2.01 -0.33
N ASP A 72 -14.33 -3.06 -0.38
CA ASP A 72 -14.75 -4.46 -0.32
C ASP A 72 -13.63 -5.35 0.23
N GLU A 73 -13.73 -6.68 0.08
CA GLU A 73 -12.74 -7.63 0.60
C GLU A 73 -11.37 -7.56 -0.11
N LYS A 74 -11.26 -6.85 -1.23
CA LYS A 74 -10.06 -6.80 -2.07
C LYS A 74 -9.69 -5.42 -2.57
N THR A 75 -10.42 -4.38 -2.19
CA THR A 75 -10.17 -3.03 -2.69
C THR A 75 -10.12 -2.00 -1.56
N ILE A 76 -9.02 -1.25 -1.53
CA ILE A 76 -8.74 -0.13 -0.64
C ILE A 76 -8.69 1.14 -1.49
N ALA A 77 -9.38 2.18 -1.06
CA ALA A 77 -9.34 3.52 -1.64
C ALA A 77 -8.48 4.45 -0.78
N ILE A 78 -7.44 5.04 -1.38
CA ILE A 78 -6.54 5.99 -0.75
C ILE A 78 -6.72 7.35 -1.44
N PRO A 79 -7.28 8.36 -0.75
CA PRO A 79 -7.51 9.67 -1.35
C PRO A 79 -6.21 10.45 -1.55
N ASP A 80 -6.03 11.05 -2.73
CA ASP A 80 -4.93 11.97 -2.99
C ASP A 80 -5.32 13.39 -2.56
N ARG A 81 -4.90 13.75 -1.35
CA ARG A 81 -5.19 15.04 -0.72
C ARG A 81 -4.31 16.15 -1.30
N PRO A 82 -4.80 17.41 -1.31
CA PRO A 82 -3.97 18.56 -1.67
C PRO A 82 -2.68 18.58 -0.82
N GLY A 83 -1.54 18.69 -1.49
CA GLY A 83 -0.23 18.57 -0.85
C GLY A 83 0.86 19.24 -1.68
N ASN A 84 2.04 18.61 -1.71
CA ASN A 84 3.21 19.11 -2.44
C ASN A 84 3.18 18.87 -3.96
N ASN A 85 2.07 18.36 -4.50
CA ASN A 85 1.87 18.00 -5.91
C ASN A 85 2.94 17.06 -6.48
N ARG A 86 3.56 16.23 -5.63
CA ARG A 86 4.43 15.15 -6.09
C ARG A 86 3.60 14.01 -6.66
N LEU A 87 3.80 13.73 -7.94
CA LEU A 87 3.05 12.73 -8.69
C LEU A 87 3.81 11.41 -8.86
N ASP A 88 4.98 11.23 -8.23
CA ASP A 88 5.89 10.11 -8.51
C ASP A 88 5.17 8.74 -8.46
N THR A 89 4.49 8.44 -7.36
CA THR A 89 3.71 7.20 -7.24
C THR A 89 2.55 7.12 -8.23
N LEU A 90 1.90 8.24 -8.57
CA LEU A 90 0.79 8.24 -9.52
C LEU A 90 1.28 7.95 -10.95
N GLU A 91 2.38 8.58 -11.36
CA GLU A 91 3.03 8.34 -12.66
C GLU A 91 3.58 6.91 -12.73
N ASN A 92 4.18 6.40 -11.65
CA ASN A 92 4.62 5.01 -11.56
C ASN A 92 3.45 4.04 -11.76
N ILE A 93 2.31 4.25 -11.11
CA ILE A 93 1.12 3.38 -11.25
C ILE A 93 0.64 3.29 -12.70
N LEU A 94 0.76 4.38 -13.48
CA LEU A 94 0.38 4.37 -14.90
C LEU A 94 1.31 3.49 -15.76
N LEU A 95 2.56 3.32 -15.34
CA LEU A 95 3.59 2.54 -16.06
C LEU A 95 3.71 1.11 -15.53
N ASN A 96 3.54 0.93 -14.22
CA ASN A 96 3.63 -0.33 -13.50
C ASN A 96 2.64 -0.30 -12.33
N PRO A 97 1.51 -1.01 -12.42
CA PRO A 97 0.47 -0.95 -11.41
C PRO A 97 0.85 -1.66 -10.11
N SER A 98 1.88 -2.50 -10.08
CA SER A 98 2.20 -3.28 -8.88
C SER A 98 2.73 -2.38 -7.76
N VAL A 99 2.03 -2.37 -6.63
CA VAL A 99 2.37 -1.58 -5.44
C VAL A 99 2.43 -2.44 -4.18
N GLY A 100 3.22 -1.97 -3.22
CA GLY A 100 3.23 -2.47 -1.84
C GLY A 100 2.79 -1.37 -0.87
N LEU A 101 1.85 -1.69 0.01
CA LEU A 101 1.36 -0.80 1.06
C LEU A 101 1.87 -1.26 2.43
N LEU A 102 2.25 -0.30 3.27
CA LEU A 102 2.53 -0.52 4.69
C LEU A 102 1.73 0.45 5.54
N PHE A 103 0.70 -0.08 6.22
CA PHE A 103 -0.12 0.66 7.17
C PHE A 103 0.50 0.64 8.56
N LEU A 104 0.51 1.80 9.22
CA LEU A 104 1.08 1.99 10.55
C LEU A 104 0.05 2.62 11.50
N ILE A 105 0.03 2.14 12.75
CA ILE A 105 -0.73 2.74 13.86
C ILE A 105 0.29 3.14 14.95
N PRO A 106 0.42 4.44 15.28
CA PRO A 106 1.31 4.88 16.36
C PRO A 106 1.04 4.15 17.68
N GLY A 107 2.10 3.65 18.31
CA GLY A 107 2.01 2.91 19.57
C GLY A 107 1.66 1.41 19.43
N MET A 108 1.41 0.90 18.22
CA MET A 108 1.31 -0.53 17.98
C MET A 108 2.63 -1.13 17.52
N ASN A 109 2.93 -2.34 18.01
CA ASN A 109 4.11 -3.12 17.61
C ASN A 109 3.86 -3.97 16.35
N GLU A 110 2.73 -3.76 15.67
CA GLU A 110 2.30 -4.50 14.49
C GLU A 110 2.13 -3.55 13.31
N THR A 111 2.29 -4.10 12.11
CA THR A 111 2.07 -3.40 10.85
C THR A 111 1.26 -4.29 9.92
N LEU A 112 0.46 -3.67 9.05
CA LEU A 112 -0.27 -4.40 8.03
C LEU A 112 0.33 -4.11 6.66
N ARG A 113 0.73 -5.18 5.96
CA ARG A 113 1.22 -5.12 4.58
C ARG A 113 0.12 -5.58 3.63
N VAL A 114 -0.07 -4.84 2.55
CA VAL A 114 -0.97 -5.20 1.46
C VAL A 114 -0.21 -5.03 0.15
N ASN A 115 -0.20 -6.05 -0.71
CA ASN A 115 0.38 -5.95 -2.04
C ASN A 115 -0.73 -6.18 -3.06
N GLY A 116 -0.69 -5.43 -4.15
CA GLY A 116 -1.73 -5.51 -5.17
C GLY A 116 -1.40 -4.67 -6.39
N ASP A 117 -2.38 -4.58 -7.29
CA ASP A 117 -2.30 -3.74 -8.47
C ASP A 117 -3.13 -2.48 -8.24
N ALA A 118 -2.48 -1.33 -8.34
CA ALA A 118 -3.09 -0.04 -8.16
C ALA A 118 -3.70 0.50 -9.46
N ARG A 119 -4.75 1.31 -9.32
CA ARG A 119 -5.32 2.14 -10.39
C ARG A 119 -5.73 3.49 -9.84
N ILE A 120 -5.75 4.50 -10.70
CA ILE A 120 -6.17 5.86 -10.34
C ILE A 120 -7.58 6.10 -10.89
N THR A 121 -8.46 6.65 -10.06
CA THR A 121 -9.79 7.09 -10.48
C THR A 121 -10.04 8.54 -10.10
N VAL A 122 -10.84 9.22 -10.92
CA VAL A 122 -11.37 10.57 -10.66
C VAL A 122 -12.90 10.55 -10.54
N ASP A 123 -13.48 9.38 -10.28
CA ASP A 123 -14.92 9.18 -10.09
C ASP A 123 -15.49 10.17 -9.06
N ALA A 124 -16.49 10.94 -9.47
CA ALA A 124 -17.04 12.03 -8.67
C ALA A 124 -17.67 11.52 -7.37
N ALA A 125 -18.43 10.43 -7.42
CA ALA A 125 -19.13 9.90 -6.25
C ALA A 125 -18.15 9.38 -5.19
N LEU A 126 -17.06 8.73 -5.61
CA LEU A 126 -16.03 8.28 -4.67
C LEU A 126 -15.23 9.45 -4.08
N ARG A 127 -14.93 10.48 -4.87
CA ARG A 127 -14.23 11.69 -4.40
C ARG A 127 -15.10 12.46 -3.40
N GLU A 128 -16.38 12.63 -3.69
CA GLU A 128 -17.36 13.23 -2.77
C GLU A 128 -17.46 12.42 -1.47
N ARG A 129 -17.60 11.09 -1.56
CA ARG A 129 -17.64 10.19 -0.40
C ARG A 129 -16.40 10.33 0.50
N LEU A 130 -15.25 10.60 -0.09
CA LEU A 130 -13.98 10.74 0.63
C LEU A 130 -13.64 12.20 0.96
N ALA A 131 -14.55 13.16 0.78
CA ALA A 131 -14.28 14.55 1.11
C ALA A 131 -14.04 14.77 2.62
N VAL A 132 -13.16 15.72 2.95
CA VAL A 132 -12.91 16.17 4.33
C VAL A 132 -13.12 17.68 4.39
N ASP A 133 -13.93 18.14 5.35
CA ASP A 133 -14.29 19.55 5.50
C ASP A 133 -14.78 20.19 4.19
N GLY A 134 -15.56 19.44 3.42
CA GLY A 134 -16.11 19.87 2.12
C GLY A 134 -15.09 19.90 0.96
N LYS A 135 -13.87 19.38 1.16
CA LYS A 135 -12.83 19.31 0.13
C LYS A 135 -12.62 17.89 -0.36
N GLU A 136 -12.92 17.68 -1.63
CA GLU A 136 -12.67 16.42 -2.32
C GLU A 136 -11.16 16.21 -2.59
N PRO A 137 -10.68 14.96 -2.59
CA PRO A 137 -9.36 14.65 -3.14
C PRO A 137 -9.33 14.90 -4.65
N GLN A 138 -8.15 15.14 -5.22
CA GLN A 138 -7.98 15.35 -6.67
C GLN A 138 -8.18 14.05 -7.45
N SER A 139 -7.67 12.95 -6.90
CA SER A 139 -7.84 11.59 -7.42
C SER A 139 -7.88 10.60 -6.26
N VAL A 140 -8.21 9.35 -6.55
CA VAL A 140 -8.20 8.26 -5.57
C VAL A 140 -7.40 7.11 -6.15
N VAL A 141 -6.46 6.59 -5.38
CA VAL A 141 -5.74 5.36 -5.70
C VAL A 141 -6.54 4.19 -5.16
N LEU A 142 -6.91 3.27 -6.03
CA LEU A 142 -7.50 1.98 -5.67
C LEU A 142 -6.41 0.94 -5.69
N VAL A 143 -6.29 0.14 -4.62
CA VAL A 143 -5.36 -0.99 -4.50
C VAL A 143 -6.12 -2.24 -4.09
#